data_AF-A0A917WM01-F1
#
_entry.id   AF-A0A917WM01-F1
#
_cell.length_a   1.000
_cell.length_b   1.000
_cell.length_c   1.000
_cell.angle_alpha   90.00
_cell.angle_beta   90.00
_cell.angle_gamma   90.00
#
_symmetry.space_group_name_H-M   'P 1'
#
loop_
_entity.id
_entity.type
_entity.pdbx_description
1 polymer ?
#
loop_
_entity_poly.entity_id
_entity_poly.type
_entity_poly.pdbx_seq_one_letter_code
_entity_poly.pdbx_strand_id
1 'polypeptide(L)'
;MINMRRRAAILLAAVLVTVGAWAMPASAAPGDPTAPPDEGSTNLTLGEKLEQANREWLDAQAILEASKKKQAELAEQMAAMQREMAPVQESVNVIAAASYRTGGIRIAAALITTDSPDQFMDRAVLVNTIARYNDRQIGRLKKLEADLAAAKQASDAEVAKQQAQTDIMGKKKKDAETALTKMGNGKADGYVNANSPLANPAPRNPDGSWPAEKCIIDDPTTKGCITPRMIHSVKEARNAGFTRYYSCFRPSGPYEHPKGRACDFAAQANGFGGVASGGDKTYGTNLAAFFVKNASALGVLYVIWFRQVWTPAAGWHAYSGGNGDPSSDHTNHVHLSVY
;
A
#
# COMPACT_ATOMS: atom_id res chain seq x y z
N MET A 1 -101.30 19.62 -22.34
CA MET A 1 -101.54 20.63 -23.39
C MET A 1 -100.21 21.22 -23.85
N ILE A 2 -99.89 20.99 -25.13
CA ILE A 2 -99.28 21.94 -26.09
C ILE A 2 -97.78 22.36 -25.92
N ASN A 3 -97.00 21.89 -26.90
CA ASN A 3 -95.93 22.53 -27.71
C ASN A 3 -94.54 22.87 -27.15
N MET A 4 -93.59 21.97 -27.45
CA MET A 4 -92.55 22.10 -28.49
C MET A 4 -92.22 23.51 -29.04
N ARG A 5 -90.94 23.92 -28.94
CA ARG A 5 -90.20 24.61 -30.02
C ARG A 5 -88.68 24.53 -29.85
N ARG A 6 -88.05 23.96 -30.88
CA ARG A 6 -86.60 23.87 -31.16
C ARG A 6 -85.97 25.25 -31.41
N ARG A 7 -84.68 25.46 -31.05
CA ARG A 7 -83.64 26.08 -31.90
C ARG A 7 -82.25 25.54 -31.55
N ALA A 8 -81.41 25.46 -32.58
CA ALA A 8 -80.19 24.66 -32.70
C ALA A 8 -78.90 25.39 -32.24
N ALA A 9 -77.94 24.55 -31.83
CA ALA A 9 -76.47 24.59 -31.94
C ALA A 9 -75.71 25.92 -32.16
N ILE A 10 -74.63 26.11 -31.39
CA ILE A 10 -73.23 26.14 -31.86
C ILE A 10 -72.29 25.80 -30.68
N LEU A 11 -71.29 24.97 -30.98
CA LEU A 11 -70.25 24.41 -30.12
C LEU A 11 -69.18 25.44 -29.73
N LEU A 12 -68.71 25.39 -28.48
CA LEU A 12 -67.32 25.67 -28.13
C LEU A 12 -66.96 24.95 -26.83
N ALA A 13 -65.93 24.10 -26.93
CA ALA A 13 -65.47 23.17 -25.92
C ALA A 13 -64.54 23.85 -24.91
N ALA A 14 -64.75 23.59 -23.61
CA ALA A 14 -63.75 23.73 -22.57
C ALA A 14 -64.09 22.74 -21.44
N VAL A 15 -63.55 21.52 -21.51
CA VAL A 15 -63.65 20.52 -20.45
C VAL A 15 -62.47 20.70 -19.51
N LEU A 16 -62.75 21.23 -18.32
CA LEU A 16 -61.91 21.18 -17.13
C LEU A 16 -62.21 19.86 -16.40
N VAL A 17 -61.24 18.93 -16.39
CA VAL A 17 -61.24 17.79 -15.47
C VAL A 17 -59.99 17.91 -14.60
N THR A 18 -60.19 18.28 -13.34
CA THR A 18 -59.20 18.16 -12.28
C THR A 18 -59.19 16.72 -11.76
N VAL A 19 -58.19 15.93 -12.16
CA VAL A 19 -57.87 14.65 -11.51
C VAL A 19 -56.73 14.90 -10.53
N GLY A 20 -57.03 14.79 -9.23
CA GLY A 20 -56.02 14.74 -8.18
C GLY A 20 -55.22 13.45 -8.29
N ALA A 21 -53.96 13.55 -8.72
CA ALA A 21 -53.00 12.47 -8.63
C ALA A 21 -52.33 12.51 -7.25
N TRP A 22 -52.68 11.55 -6.39
CA TRP A 22 -51.85 11.18 -5.26
C TRP A 22 -50.55 10.60 -5.84
N ALA A 23 -49.44 11.33 -5.67
CA ALA A 23 -48.12 10.83 -6.01
C ALA A 23 -47.76 9.69 -5.04
N MET A 24 -47.95 8.45 -5.47
CA MET A 24 -47.26 7.33 -4.84
C MET A 24 -45.80 7.35 -5.32
N PRO A 25 -44.81 7.23 -4.42
CA PRO A 25 -43.42 7.08 -4.83
C PRO A 25 -43.31 5.82 -5.69
N ALA A 26 -42.76 5.97 -6.89
CA ALA A 26 -42.48 4.86 -7.78
C ALA A 26 -41.51 3.89 -7.08
N SER A 27 -42.01 2.76 -6.62
CA SER A 27 -41.16 1.63 -6.25
C SER A 27 -40.70 0.97 -7.54
N ALA A 28 -39.40 1.08 -7.85
CA ALA A 28 -38.78 0.33 -8.92
C ALA A 28 -39.02 -1.17 -8.68
N ALA A 29 -39.32 -1.93 -9.75
CA ALA A 29 -39.37 -3.38 -9.69
C ALA A 29 -38.05 -3.93 -9.12
N PRO A 30 -38.06 -5.04 -8.33
CA PRO A 30 -36.82 -5.60 -7.82
C PRO A 30 -35.91 -5.98 -9.00
N GLY A 31 -34.78 -5.29 -9.12
CA GLY A 31 -33.75 -5.60 -10.10
C GLY A 31 -33.13 -6.98 -9.84
N ASP A 32 -32.36 -7.48 -10.81
CA ASP A 32 -31.54 -8.67 -10.61
C ASP A 32 -30.59 -8.43 -9.41
N PRO A 33 -30.69 -9.22 -8.32
CA PRO A 33 -29.87 -9.02 -7.12
C PRO A 33 -28.38 -9.30 -7.38
N THR A 34 -28.02 -9.83 -8.55
CA THR A 34 -26.63 -10.05 -8.96
C THR A 34 -26.09 -8.97 -9.91
N ALA A 35 -26.91 -7.99 -10.29
CA ALA A 35 -26.44 -6.84 -11.05
C ALA A 35 -25.45 -6.01 -10.20
N PRO A 36 -24.37 -5.45 -10.80
CA PRO A 36 -23.47 -4.55 -10.09
C PRO A 36 -24.24 -3.40 -9.42
N PRO A 37 -24.00 -3.08 -8.14
CA PRO A 37 -24.70 -2.00 -7.46
C PRO A 37 -24.31 -0.65 -8.09
N ASP A 38 -25.30 0.23 -8.26
CA ASP A 38 -25.07 1.62 -8.67
C ASP A 38 -24.85 2.48 -7.41
N GLU A 39 -23.68 3.11 -7.33
CA GLU A 39 -23.28 3.98 -6.22
C GLU A 39 -23.58 5.47 -6.49
N GLY A 40 -24.08 5.81 -7.68
CA GLY A 40 -24.26 7.20 -8.11
C GLY A 40 -22.95 7.90 -8.52
N SER A 41 -23.07 9.14 -9.02
CA SER A 41 -21.95 9.93 -9.58
C SER A 41 -21.52 11.13 -8.71
N THR A 42 -22.08 11.24 -7.50
CA THR A 42 -21.84 12.38 -6.62
C THR A 42 -20.40 12.39 -6.09
N ASN A 43 -19.65 13.43 -6.47
CA ASN A 43 -18.29 13.79 -6.05
C ASN A 43 -17.07 13.17 -6.77
N LEU A 44 -17.14 12.96 -8.08
CA LEU A 44 -16.02 12.50 -8.96
C LEU A 44 -14.63 13.11 -8.64
N THR A 45 -14.55 14.41 -8.35
CA THR A 45 -13.26 15.10 -8.08
C THR A 45 -12.68 14.83 -6.69
N LEU A 46 -13.48 14.27 -5.77
CA LEU A 46 -13.10 14.01 -4.39
C LEU A 46 -12.47 12.62 -4.23
N GLY A 47 -13.04 11.61 -4.91
CA GLY A 47 -12.44 10.28 -4.91
C GLY A 47 -11.13 10.21 -5.68
N GLU A 48 -10.92 11.01 -6.73
CA GLU A 48 -9.61 11.13 -7.41
C GLU A 48 -8.51 11.68 -6.47
N LYS A 49 -8.84 12.69 -5.66
CA LYS A 49 -7.90 13.25 -4.67
C LYS A 49 -7.60 12.26 -3.54
N LEU A 50 -8.63 11.55 -3.08
CA LEU A 50 -8.47 10.52 -2.06
C LEU A 50 -7.62 9.34 -2.59
N GLU A 51 -7.90 8.90 -3.81
CA GLU A 51 -7.11 7.89 -4.52
C GLU A 51 -5.65 8.33 -4.63
N GLN A 52 -5.39 9.54 -5.16
CA GLN A 52 -4.05 10.07 -5.31
C GLN A 52 -3.31 10.13 -3.97
N ALA A 53 -3.95 10.68 -2.93
CA ALA A 53 -3.37 10.76 -1.60
C ALA A 53 -3.02 9.38 -1.04
N ASN A 54 -3.91 8.39 -1.18
CA ASN A 54 -3.68 7.04 -0.70
C ASN A 54 -2.60 6.31 -1.51
N ARG A 55 -2.54 6.49 -2.84
CA ARG A 55 -1.48 5.92 -3.69
C ARG A 55 -0.11 6.46 -3.29
N GLU A 56 0.03 7.77 -3.20
CA GLU A 56 1.27 8.42 -2.80
C GLU A 56 1.67 8.06 -1.35
N TRP A 57 0.70 7.87 -0.45
CA TRP A 57 0.95 7.37 0.90
C TRP A 57 1.49 5.93 0.90
N LEU A 58 0.89 5.04 0.10
CA LEU A 58 1.33 3.64 -0.02
C LEU A 58 2.72 3.54 -0.67
N ASP A 59 3.01 4.37 -1.66
CA ASP A 59 4.34 4.45 -2.28
C ASP A 59 5.38 4.93 -1.26
N ALA A 60 5.07 5.97 -0.50
CA ALA A 60 5.96 6.46 0.56
C ALA A 60 6.17 5.41 1.67
N GLN A 61 5.12 4.70 2.07
CA GLN A 61 5.21 3.60 3.02
C GLN A 61 6.12 2.47 2.51
N ALA A 62 5.96 2.07 1.25
CA ALA A 62 6.79 1.04 0.65
C ALA A 62 8.28 1.43 0.63
N ILE A 63 8.57 2.66 0.22
CA ILE A 63 9.95 3.20 0.21
C ILE A 63 10.52 3.27 1.62
N LEU A 64 9.72 3.66 2.62
CA LEU A 64 10.12 3.70 4.02
C LEU A 64 10.51 2.31 4.55
N GLU A 65 9.69 1.30 4.31
CA GLU A 65 9.96 -0.06 4.79
C GLU A 65 11.17 -0.69 4.08
N ALA A 66 11.31 -0.48 2.77
CA ALA A 66 12.50 -0.91 2.04
C ALA A 66 13.78 -0.23 2.57
N SER A 67 13.70 1.07 2.87
CA SER A 67 14.82 1.85 3.45
C SER A 67 15.20 1.36 4.85
N LYS A 68 14.23 1.04 5.72
CA LYS A 68 14.49 0.45 7.04
C LYS A 68 15.19 -0.90 6.93
N LYS A 69 14.75 -1.76 6.01
CA LYS A 69 15.41 -3.03 5.74
C LYS A 69 16.86 -2.80 5.30
N LYS A 70 17.08 -1.85 4.39
CA LYS A 70 18.43 -1.53 3.91
C LYS A 70 19.34 -1.00 5.01
N GLN A 71 18.80 -0.16 5.89
CA GLN A 71 19.51 0.35 7.06
C GLN A 71 19.91 -0.80 8.02
N ALA A 72 19.03 -1.77 8.25
CA ALA A 72 19.35 -2.94 9.07
C ALA A 72 20.49 -3.78 8.46
N GLU A 73 20.45 -4.04 7.14
CA GLU A 73 21.54 -4.72 6.42
C GLU A 73 22.88 -3.97 6.55
N LEU A 74 22.85 -2.64 6.42
CA LEU A 74 24.05 -1.79 6.59
C LEU A 74 24.57 -1.85 8.03
N ALA A 75 23.68 -1.85 9.03
CA ALA A 75 24.07 -1.98 10.43
C ALA A 75 24.80 -3.31 10.71
N GLU A 76 24.32 -4.41 10.14
CA GLU A 76 24.99 -5.71 10.23
C GLU A 76 26.37 -5.70 9.56
N GLN A 77 26.49 -5.10 8.37
CA GLN A 77 27.78 -4.94 7.67
C GLN A 77 28.77 -4.11 8.47
N MET A 78 28.34 -2.98 9.03
CA MET A 78 29.17 -2.13 9.89
C MET A 78 29.66 -2.91 11.13
N ALA A 79 28.78 -3.68 11.78
CA ALA A 79 29.16 -4.50 12.92
C ALA A 79 30.14 -5.63 12.54
N ALA A 80 30.03 -6.19 11.33
CA ALA A 80 31.01 -7.15 10.82
C ALA A 80 32.37 -6.49 10.57
N MET A 81 32.41 -5.34 9.90
CA MET A 81 33.65 -4.60 9.64
C MET A 81 34.34 -4.16 10.93
N GLN A 82 33.60 -3.69 11.93
CA GLN A 82 34.15 -3.33 13.23
C GLN A 82 34.79 -4.52 13.96
N ARG A 83 34.17 -5.71 13.89
CA ARG A 83 34.74 -6.95 14.45
C ARG A 83 36.02 -7.37 13.74
N GLU A 84 36.09 -7.17 12.42
CA GLU A 84 37.30 -7.47 11.63
C GLU A 84 38.42 -6.45 11.88
N MET A 85 38.07 -5.20 12.16
CA MET A 85 39.02 -4.11 12.34
C MET A 85 39.88 -4.29 13.61
N ALA A 86 39.32 -4.81 14.70
CA ALA A 86 40.05 -4.98 15.97
C ALA A 86 41.35 -5.82 15.87
N PRO A 87 41.35 -7.06 15.33
CA PRO A 87 42.59 -7.84 15.20
C PRO A 87 43.57 -7.26 14.17
N VAL A 88 43.08 -6.58 13.12
CA VAL A 88 43.93 -5.92 12.13
C VAL A 88 44.61 -4.69 12.75
N GLN A 89 43.89 -3.91 13.55
CA GLN A 89 44.44 -2.78 14.29
C GLN A 89 45.56 -3.22 15.24
N GLU A 90 45.37 -4.33 15.96
CA GLU A 90 46.41 -4.87 16.84
C GLU A 90 47.65 -5.31 16.06
N SER A 91 47.46 -5.94 14.89
CA SER A 91 48.56 -6.29 13.99
C SER A 91 49.34 -5.05 13.53
N VAL A 92 48.63 -3.98 13.19
CA VAL A 92 49.24 -2.69 12.79
C VAL A 92 49.96 -2.02 13.97
N ASN A 93 49.44 -2.11 15.20
CA ASN A 93 50.10 -1.59 16.40
C ASN A 93 51.44 -2.30 16.66
N VAL A 94 51.49 -3.63 16.48
CA VAL A 94 52.73 -4.41 16.58
C VAL A 94 53.74 -3.99 15.51
N ILE A 95 53.29 -3.80 14.26
CA ILE A 95 54.13 -3.32 13.15
C ILE A 95 54.71 -1.94 13.46
N ALA A 96 53.90 -1.02 13.98
CA ALA A 96 54.33 0.33 14.35
C ALA A 96 55.37 0.30 15.48
N ALA A 97 55.12 -0.50 16.54
CA ALA A 97 56.05 -0.65 17.66
C ALA A 97 57.38 -1.29 17.25
N ALA A 98 57.36 -2.29 16.36
CA ALA A 98 58.56 -2.93 15.82
C ALA A 98 59.37 -1.96 14.94
N SER A 99 58.68 -1.19 14.10
CA SER A 99 59.28 -0.16 13.26
C SER A 99 59.93 0.95 14.09
N TYR A 100 59.29 1.35 15.20
CA TYR A 100 59.82 2.36 16.13
C TYR A 100 61.07 1.88 16.88
N ARG A 101 61.06 0.64 17.40
CA ARG A 101 62.19 0.07 18.17
C ARG A 101 63.41 -0.25 17.31
N THR A 102 63.16 -0.79 16.11
CA THR A 102 64.22 -1.32 15.25
C THR A 102 64.71 -0.24 14.28
N GLY A 103 63.81 0.53 13.67
CA GLY A 103 64.14 1.55 12.68
C GLY A 103 64.73 0.99 11.38
N GLY A 104 64.54 1.70 10.27
CA GLY A 104 65.04 1.26 8.95
C GLY A 104 66.57 1.15 8.88
N ILE A 105 67.29 2.00 9.62
CA ILE A 105 68.76 2.04 9.63
C ILE A 105 69.36 0.78 10.26
N ARG A 106 68.75 0.22 11.32
CA ARG A 106 69.29 -1.00 11.94
C ARG A 106 69.02 -2.25 11.11
N ILE A 107 67.89 -2.30 10.40
CA ILE A 107 67.60 -3.39 9.45
C ILE A 107 68.61 -3.35 8.29
N ALA A 108 68.90 -2.16 7.76
CA ALA A 108 69.93 -2.00 6.72
C ALA A 108 71.32 -2.40 7.23
N ALA A 109 71.69 -2.00 8.44
CA ALA A 109 72.95 -2.41 9.06
C ALA A 109 73.04 -3.93 9.24
N ALA A 110 71.98 -4.59 9.72
CA ALA A 110 71.93 -6.03 9.92
C ALA A 110 71.98 -6.85 8.62
N LEU A 111 71.56 -6.26 7.50
CA LEU A 111 71.72 -6.84 6.16
C LEU A 111 73.16 -6.66 5.65
N ILE A 112 73.82 -5.53 5.93
CA ILE A 112 75.19 -5.26 5.45
C ILE A 112 76.24 -6.05 6.26
N THR A 113 75.97 -6.34 7.53
CA THR A 113 76.90 -7.08 8.42
C THR A 113 76.75 -8.61 8.33
N THR A 114 76.50 -9.16 7.14
CA THR A 114 76.39 -10.63 6.93
C THR A 114 77.70 -11.23 6.45
N ASP A 115 78.05 -12.41 6.98
CA ASP A 115 79.35 -13.05 6.73
C ASP A 115 79.45 -13.78 5.38
N SER A 116 78.34 -13.96 4.65
CA SER A 116 78.33 -14.55 3.31
C SER A 116 77.20 -14.03 2.40
N PRO A 117 77.35 -14.13 1.06
CA PRO A 117 76.30 -13.76 0.10
C PRO A 117 74.99 -14.54 0.28
N ASP A 118 75.05 -15.83 0.63
CA ASP A 118 73.85 -16.65 0.83
C ASP A 118 73.04 -16.17 2.04
N GLN A 119 73.71 -15.85 3.16
CA GLN A 119 73.04 -15.30 4.35
C GLN A 119 72.41 -13.93 4.10
N PHE A 120 73.04 -13.11 3.26
CA PHE A 120 72.46 -11.84 2.82
C PHE A 120 71.13 -12.07 2.10
N MET A 121 71.11 -12.99 1.13
CA MET A 121 69.92 -13.26 0.32
C MET A 121 68.77 -13.82 1.17
N ASP A 122 69.05 -14.76 2.07
CA ASP A 122 68.03 -15.32 2.97
C ASP A 122 67.40 -14.24 3.87
N ARG A 123 68.24 -13.37 4.45
CA ARG A 123 67.75 -12.25 5.28
C ARG A 123 66.97 -11.23 4.44
N ALA A 124 67.41 -10.94 3.21
CA ALA A 124 66.71 -10.03 2.31
C ALA A 124 65.32 -10.56 1.92
N VAL A 125 65.19 -11.86 1.64
CA VAL A 125 63.90 -12.51 1.36
C VAL A 125 62.98 -12.45 2.57
N LEU A 126 63.51 -12.67 3.78
CA LEU A 126 62.73 -12.57 5.02
C LEU A 126 62.22 -11.14 5.24
N VAL A 127 63.09 -10.14 5.11
CA VAL A 127 62.73 -8.72 5.26
C VAL A 127 61.65 -8.33 4.25
N ASN A 128 61.80 -8.71 2.98
CA ASN A 128 60.79 -8.44 1.95
C ASN A 128 59.45 -9.15 2.24
N THR A 129 59.49 -10.37 2.79
CA THR A 129 58.28 -11.11 3.18
C THR A 129 57.53 -10.41 4.31
N ILE A 130 58.26 -9.95 5.34
CA ILE A 130 57.70 -9.17 6.46
C ILE A 130 57.14 -7.84 5.95
N ALA A 131 57.87 -7.12 5.09
CA ALA A 131 57.40 -5.86 4.51
C ALA A 131 56.08 -6.05 3.75
N ARG A 132 55.99 -7.07 2.88
CA ARG A 132 54.75 -7.39 2.15
C ARG A 132 53.61 -7.78 3.08
N TYR A 133 53.88 -8.50 4.17
CA TYR A 133 52.85 -8.81 5.16
C TYR A 133 52.35 -7.53 5.86
N ASN A 134 53.26 -6.65 6.27
CA ASN A 134 52.94 -5.39 6.93
C ASN A 134 52.11 -4.47 6.03
N ASP A 135 52.52 -4.32 4.77
CA ASP A 135 51.80 -3.53 3.77
C ASP A 135 50.37 -4.04 3.56
N ARG A 136 50.17 -5.36 3.55
CA ARG A 136 48.82 -5.96 3.47
C ARG A 136 47.97 -5.65 4.69
N GLN A 137 48.52 -5.73 5.91
CA GLN A 137 47.75 -5.42 7.13
C GLN A 137 47.36 -3.95 7.19
N ILE A 138 48.30 -3.05 6.88
CA ILE A 138 48.02 -1.60 6.81
C ILE A 138 46.99 -1.31 5.71
N GLY A 139 47.13 -1.92 4.53
CA GLY A 139 46.17 -1.78 3.44
C GLY A 139 44.78 -2.29 3.80
N ARG A 140 44.69 -3.44 4.50
CA ARG A 140 43.43 -4.00 4.98
C ARG A 140 42.75 -3.08 6.00
N LEU A 141 43.51 -2.53 6.96
CA LEU A 141 42.98 -1.58 7.93
C LEU A 141 42.38 -0.36 7.25
N LYS A 142 43.16 0.29 6.37
CA LYS A 142 42.72 1.45 5.60
C LYS A 142 41.46 1.16 4.79
N LYS A 143 41.38 -0.03 4.18
CA LYS A 143 40.19 -0.46 3.43
C LYS A 143 38.98 -0.64 4.35
N LEU A 144 39.12 -1.29 5.50
CA LEU A 144 38.03 -1.46 6.47
C LEU A 144 37.54 -0.11 7.00
N GLU A 145 38.43 0.83 7.30
CA GLU A 145 38.07 2.19 7.71
C GLU A 145 37.28 2.92 6.61
N ALA A 146 37.74 2.84 5.35
CA ALA A 146 37.06 3.45 4.22
C ALA A 146 35.68 2.82 3.94
N ASP A 147 35.59 1.49 3.96
CA ASP A 147 34.34 0.76 3.75
C ASP A 147 33.34 1.03 4.89
N LEU A 148 33.81 1.12 6.15
CA LEU A 148 32.98 1.49 7.30
C LEU A 148 32.46 2.92 7.18
N ALA A 149 33.29 3.87 6.76
CA ALA A 149 32.87 5.25 6.52
C ALA A 149 31.82 5.33 5.40
N ALA A 150 32.01 4.59 4.30
CA ALA A 150 31.05 4.52 3.20
C ALA A 150 29.72 3.89 3.64
N ALA A 151 29.75 2.79 4.41
CA ALA A 151 28.55 2.17 4.94
C ALA A 151 27.80 3.09 5.92
N LYS A 152 28.54 3.84 6.76
CA LYS A 152 27.95 4.85 7.64
C LYS A 152 27.24 5.95 6.84
N GLN A 153 27.90 6.49 5.81
CA GLN A 153 27.30 7.50 4.93
C GLN A 153 26.05 6.96 4.22
N ALA A 154 26.08 5.72 3.74
CA ALA A 154 24.91 5.08 3.14
C ALA A 154 23.77 4.91 4.16
N SER A 155 24.08 4.53 5.40
CA SER A 155 23.09 4.42 6.47
C SER A 155 22.47 5.78 6.81
N ASP A 156 23.27 6.84 6.88
CA ASP A 156 22.79 8.20 7.14
C ASP A 156 21.89 8.71 5.99
N ALA A 157 22.20 8.34 4.74
CA ALA A 157 21.34 8.62 3.59
C ALA A 157 20.00 7.88 3.66
N GLU A 158 19.99 6.61 4.11
CA GLU A 158 18.75 5.88 4.37
C GLU A 158 17.92 6.56 5.46
N VAL A 159 18.53 7.04 6.56
CA VAL A 159 17.80 7.79 7.61
C VAL A 159 17.15 9.06 7.05
N ALA A 160 17.87 9.83 6.23
CA ALA A 160 17.33 11.02 5.58
C ALA A 160 16.14 10.67 4.64
N LYS A 161 16.25 9.56 3.91
CA LYS A 161 15.18 9.03 3.06
C LYS A 161 13.95 8.64 3.89
N GLN A 162 14.13 7.97 5.03
CA GLN A 162 13.04 7.60 5.95
C GLN A 162 12.30 8.83 6.48
N GLN A 163 13.03 9.89 6.86
CA GLN A 163 12.43 11.15 7.30
C GLN A 163 11.60 11.79 6.18
N ALA A 164 12.16 11.88 4.97
CA ALA A 164 11.45 12.43 3.82
C ALA A 164 10.15 11.66 3.49
N GLN A 165 10.18 10.32 3.57
CA GLN A 165 8.98 9.52 3.37
C GLN A 165 7.95 9.70 4.48
N THR A 166 8.39 9.81 5.74
CA THR A 166 7.50 10.10 6.87
C THR A 166 6.81 11.45 6.71
N ASP A 167 7.52 12.46 6.21
CA ASP A 167 6.96 13.78 5.91
C ASP A 167 5.93 13.72 4.77
N ILE A 168 6.21 12.95 3.71
CA ILE A 168 5.26 12.70 2.63
C ILE A 168 4.01 12.01 3.17
N MET A 169 4.16 10.93 3.95
CA MET A 169 3.04 10.22 4.59
C MET A 169 2.22 11.16 5.47
N GLY A 170 2.86 12.03 6.24
CA GLY A 170 2.19 13.04 7.06
C GLY A 170 1.37 14.04 6.25
N LYS A 171 1.90 14.50 5.10
CA LYS A 171 1.17 15.38 4.17
C LYS A 171 -0.01 14.65 3.54
N LYS A 172 0.20 13.44 3.02
CA LYS A 172 -0.85 12.65 2.36
C LYS A 172 -1.95 12.21 3.30
N LYS A 173 -1.63 11.97 4.57
CA LYS A 173 -2.64 11.80 5.61
C LYS A 173 -3.56 13.01 5.75
N LYS A 174 -3.00 14.23 5.80
CA LYS A 174 -3.81 15.47 5.87
C LYS A 174 -4.65 15.67 4.60
N ASP A 175 -4.07 15.39 3.43
CA ASP A 175 -4.79 15.44 2.15
C ASP A 175 -5.99 14.47 2.17
N ALA A 176 -5.78 13.23 2.64
CA ALA A 176 -6.81 12.22 2.79
C ALA A 176 -7.88 12.63 3.81
N GLU A 177 -7.51 13.10 5.01
CA GLU A 177 -8.45 13.58 6.03
C GLU A 177 -9.31 14.77 5.52
N THR A 178 -8.70 15.67 4.76
CA THR A 178 -9.40 16.80 4.12
C THR A 178 -10.40 16.33 3.06
N ALA A 179 -10.01 15.33 2.26
CA ALA A 179 -10.92 14.71 1.29
C ALA A 179 -12.07 13.98 1.99
N LEU A 180 -11.78 13.25 3.07
CA LEU A 180 -12.76 12.48 3.84
C LEU A 180 -13.79 13.37 4.53
N THR A 181 -13.40 14.55 5.04
CA THR A 181 -14.35 15.51 5.65
C THR A 181 -15.48 15.91 4.69
N LYS A 182 -15.19 15.94 3.38
CA LYS A 182 -16.20 16.23 2.35
C LYS A 182 -17.06 15.02 1.98
N MET A 183 -16.61 13.80 2.33
CA MET A 183 -17.35 12.55 2.15
C MET A 183 -18.21 12.18 3.35
N GLY A 184 -17.94 12.75 4.53
CA GLY A 184 -18.69 12.55 5.75
C GLY A 184 -17.94 13.16 6.94
N ASN A 185 -18.68 13.70 7.91
CA ASN A 185 -18.06 14.39 9.04
C ASN A 185 -17.65 13.40 10.14
N GLY A 186 -16.35 13.34 10.42
CA GLY A 186 -15.81 12.76 11.65
C GLY A 186 -15.13 11.40 11.50
N LYS A 187 -14.25 11.10 12.47
CA LYS A 187 -13.68 9.76 12.67
C LYS A 187 -14.79 8.79 13.07
N ALA A 188 -14.63 7.54 12.67
CA ALA A 188 -15.53 6.47 13.07
C ALA A 188 -14.75 5.35 13.78
N ASP A 189 -15.41 4.63 14.69
CA ASP A 189 -14.80 3.52 15.43
C ASP A 189 -14.34 2.39 14.50
N GLY A 190 -15.04 2.24 13.37
CA GLY A 190 -14.63 1.35 12.31
C GLY A 190 -14.85 -0.12 12.60
N TYR A 191 -14.25 -0.95 11.75
CA TYR A 191 -14.30 -2.39 11.83
C TYR A 191 -12.88 -2.93 11.81
N VAL A 192 -12.45 -3.47 12.96
CA VAL A 192 -11.15 -4.09 13.13
C VAL A 192 -11.33 -5.41 13.86
N ASN A 193 -10.64 -6.44 13.40
CA ASN A 193 -10.64 -7.75 14.05
C ASN A 193 -9.20 -8.29 14.04
N ALA A 194 -8.58 -8.29 15.23
CA ALA A 194 -7.22 -8.76 15.41
C ALA A 194 -7.06 -10.25 15.04
N ASN A 195 -8.14 -11.02 15.09
CA ASN A 195 -8.16 -12.45 14.77
C ASN A 195 -8.56 -12.75 13.32
N SER A 196 -8.75 -11.73 12.47
CA SER A 196 -9.02 -11.96 11.04
C SER A 196 -7.88 -12.79 10.40
N PRO A 197 -8.18 -13.71 9.47
CA PRO A 197 -7.16 -14.45 8.75
C PRO A 197 -6.16 -13.52 8.03
N LEU A 198 -4.91 -14.00 7.87
CA LEU A 198 -3.90 -13.29 7.09
C LEU A 198 -4.01 -13.70 5.62
N ALA A 199 -3.92 -12.71 4.73
CA ALA A 199 -3.81 -12.91 3.30
C ALA A 199 -2.35 -13.09 2.89
N ASN A 200 -2.12 -13.87 1.83
CA ASN A 200 -0.83 -13.90 1.16
C ASN A 200 -0.53 -12.53 0.52
N PRO A 201 0.66 -11.94 0.71
CA PRO A 201 1.01 -10.67 0.09
C PRO A 201 0.98 -10.73 -1.43
N ALA A 202 0.37 -9.73 -2.05
CA ALA A 202 0.45 -9.52 -3.49
C ALA A 202 1.89 -9.15 -3.90
N PRO A 203 2.31 -9.51 -5.12
CA PRO A 203 3.65 -9.19 -5.62
C PRO A 203 3.97 -7.69 -5.56
N ARG A 204 5.22 -7.38 -5.18
CA ARG A 204 5.78 -6.02 -5.13
C ARG A 204 6.98 -5.92 -6.06
N ASN A 205 7.31 -4.69 -6.47
CA ASN A 205 8.55 -4.41 -7.18
C ASN A 205 9.77 -4.69 -6.27
N PRO A 206 10.99 -4.86 -6.83
CA PRO A 206 12.21 -5.07 -6.03
C PRO A 206 12.50 -3.98 -5.00
N ASP A 207 12.04 -2.75 -5.25
CA ASP A 207 12.15 -1.61 -4.34
C ASP A 207 11.03 -1.55 -3.28
N GLY A 208 10.15 -2.55 -3.24
CA GLY A 208 9.02 -2.66 -2.32
C GLY A 208 7.76 -1.93 -2.77
N SER A 209 7.82 -1.09 -3.81
CA SER A 209 6.68 -0.34 -4.32
C SER A 209 5.64 -1.26 -4.97
N TRP A 210 4.42 -0.73 -5.13
CA TRP A 210 3.36 -1.45 -5.81
C TRP A 210 3.52 -1.34 -7.33
N PRO A 211 3.49 -2.46 -8.08
CA PRO A 211 3.46 -2.38 -9.54
C PRO A 211 2.19 -1.68 -10.01
N ALA A 212 2.32 -0.88 -11.07
CA ALA A 212 1.16 -0.38 -11.80
C ALA A 212 0.56 -1.52 -12.62
N GLU A 213 -0.69 -1.86 -12.34
CA GLU A 213 -1.36 -2.98 -12.97
C GLU A 213 -2.47 -2.51 -13.91
N LYS A 214 -2.57 -3.17 -15.06
CA LYS A 214 -3.62 -2.92 -16.05
C LYS A 214 -4.77 -3.90 -15.84
N CYS A 215 -5.96 -3.49 -16.28
CA CYS A 215 -7.14 -4.31 -16.40
C CYS A 215 -6.90 -5.35 -17.53
N ILE A 216 -6.46 -6.57 -17.16
CA ILE A 216 -6.03 -7.61 -18.13
C ILE A 216 -6.55 -9.01 -17.81
N ILE A 217 -7.13 -9.21 -16.62
CA ILE A 217 -7.72 -10.49 -16.23
C ILE A 217 -9.22 -10.38 -16.46
N ASP A 218 -9.84 -11.36 -17.12
CA ASP A 218 -11.30 -11.39 -17.28
C ASP A 218 -11.98 -11.40 -15.90
N ASP A 219 -12.94 -10.50 -15.71
CA ASP A 219 -13.74 -10.46 -14.48
C ASP A 219 -14.66 -11.70 -14.45
N PRO A 220 -14.55 -12.60 -13.45
CA PRO A 220 -15.41 -13.79 -13.38
C PRO A 220 -16.90 -13.49 -13.19
N THR A 221 -17.26 -12.25 -12.84
CA THR A 221 -18.61 -11.86 -12.41
C THR A 221 -19.29 -10.91 -13.39
N THR A 222 -18.55 -10.31 -14.31
CA THR A 222 -19.09 -9.37 -15.31
C THR A 222 -18.46 -9.62 -16.69
N LYS A 223 -18.73 -8.77 -17.68
CA LYS A 223 -18.15 -8.87 -19.05
C LYS A 223 -16.91 -8.00 -19.27
N GLY A 224 -16.23 -7.60 -18.19
CA GLY A 224 -15.06 -6.73 -18.25
C GLY A 224 -13.78 -7.38 -17.76
N CYS A 225 -12.85 -6.54 -17.29
CA CYS A 225 -11.57 -6.99 -16.77
C CYS A 225 -11.28 -6.45 -15.36
N ILE A 226 -10.33 -7.07 -14.70
CA ILE A 226 -9.77 -6.67 -13.41
C ILE A 226 -8.25 -6.75 -13.43
N THR A 227 -7.61 -6.12 -12.45
CA THR A 227 -6.16 -6.23 -12.28
C THR A 227 -5.77 -7.56 -11.63
N PRO A 228 -4.54 -8.05 -11.84
CA PRO A 228 -4.00 -9.22 -11.13
C PRO A 228 -4.15 -9.15 -9.60
N ARG A 229 -3.97 -7.97 -9.00
CA ARG A 229 -4.14 -7.73 -7.57
C ARG A 229 -5.58 -7.76 -7.11
N MET A 230 -6.50 -7.27 -7.94
CA MET A 230 -7.91 -7.32 -7.59
C MET A 230 -8.39 -8.77 -7.54
N ILE A 231 -8.08 -9.59 -8.56
CA ILE A 231 -8.42 -11.01 -8.53
C ILE A 231 -7.69 -11.77 -7.40
N HIS A 232 -6.46 -11.39 -7.06
CA HIS A 232 -5.74 -11.93 -5.90
C HIS A 232 -6.50 -11.63 -4.60
N SER A 233 -6.94 -10.38 -4.40
CA SER A 233 -7.70 -9.97 -3.22
C SER A 233 -9.03 -10.70 -3.09
N VAL A 234 -9.73 -10.93 -4.21
CA VAL A 234 -10.94 -11.76 -4.26
C VAL A 234 -10.62 -13.20 -3.82
N LYS A 235 -9.55 -13.81 -4.34
CA LYS A 235 -9.14 -15.18 -3.97
C LYS A 235 -8.81 -15.27 -2.48
N GLU A 236 -8.06 -14.32 -1.95
CA GLU A 236 -7.69 -14.30 -0.52
C GLU A 236 -8.92 -14.12 0.38
N ALA A 237 -9.88 -13.27 0.02
CA ALA A 237 -11.14 -13.16 0.75
C ALA A 237 -11.93 -14.48 0.74
N ARG A 238 -12.02 -15.16 -0.42
CA ARG A 238 -12.68 -16.46 -0.52
C ARG A 238 -11.96 -17.54 0.29
N ASN A 239 -10.63 -17.57 0.25
CA ASN A 239 -9.81 -18.48 1.07
C ASN A 239 -10.02 -18.25 2.58
N ALA A 240 -10.28 -17.00 2.98
CA ALA A 240 -10.62 -16.63 4.35
C ALA A 240 -12.09 -16.95 4.73
N GLY A 241 -12.87 -17.57 3.84
CA GLY A 241 -14.26 -18.00 4.08
C GLY A 241 -15.32 -16.99 3.62
N PHE A 242 -14.94 -15.89 2.97
CA PHE A 242 -15.88 -14.90 2.44
C PHE A 242 -16.27 -15.26 1.01
N THR A 243 -17.27 -16.14 0.87
CA THR A 243 -17.65 -16.76 -0.42
C THR A 243 -18.95 -16.25 -1.03
N ARG A 244 -19.59 -15.23 -0.44
CA ARG A 244 -20.82 -14.62 -0.99
C ARG A 244 -20.56 -13.94 -2.33
N TYR A 245 -21.63 -13.61 -3.04
CA TYR A 245 -21.56 -12.99 -4.35
C TYR A 245 -20.72 -11.70 -4.32
N TYR A 246 -20.04 -11.42 -5.41
CA TYR A 246 -19.28 -10.19 -5.60
C TYR A 246 -19.41 -9.75 -7.05
N SER A 247 -19.16 -8.47 -7.31
CA SER A 247 -19.14 -7.88 -8.65
C SER A 247 -18.01 -6.87 -8.74
N CYS A 248 -17.19 -6.93 -9.80
CA CYS A 248 -16.01 -6.08 -9.90
C CYS A 248 -16.10 -5.01 -10.99
N PHE A 249 -16.08 -5.37 -12.27
CA PHE A 249 -15.96 -4.38 -13.33
C PHE A 249 -17.31 -3.76 -13.70
N ARG A 250 -17.33 -2.44 -13.87
CA ARG A 250 -18.40 -1.71 -14.58
C ARG A 250 -17.76 -0.72 -15.56
N PRO A 251 -18.23 -0.64 -16.84
CA PRO A 251 -17.60 0.16 -17.89
C PRO A 251 -17.79 1.68 -17.68
N SER A 252 -18.71 2.06 -16.80
CA SER A 252 -19.02 3.43 -16.42
C SER A 252 -19.13 3.53 -14.91
N GLY A 253 -19.18 4.76 -14.42
CA GLY A 253 -19.18 5.06 -12.99
C GLY A 253 -17.85 5.63 -12.54
N PRO A 254 -17.82 6.18 -11.33
CA PRO A 254 -16.65 6.86 -10.83
C PRO A 254 -15.53 5.88 -10.39
N TYR A 255 -14.32 6.39 -10.28
CA TYR A 255 -13.20 5.79 -9.53
C TYR A 255 -12.64 4.46 -10.10
N GLU A 256 -12.76 3.36 -9.36
CA GLU A 256 -11.88 2.20 -9.47
C GLU A 256 -12.46 1.02 -10.23
N HIS A 257 -13.78 0.91 -10.33
CA HIS A 257 -14.42 -0.18 -11.08
C HIS A 257 -14.10 -0.18 -12.58
N PRO A 258 -14.13 0.97 -13.31
CA PRO A 258 -13.76 0.98 -14.73
C PRO A 258 -12.28 0.70 -14.97
N LYS A 259 -11.44 0.84 -13.92
CA LYS A 259 -10.00 0.52 -13.95
C LYS A 259 -9.75 -0.95 -13.61
N GLY A 260 -10.78 -1.71 -13.21
CA GLY A 260 -10.64 -3.10 -12.78
C GLY A 260 -9.99 -3.26 -11.40
N ARG A 261 -10.00 -2.20 -10.59
CA ARG A 261 -9.32 -2.12 -9.28
C ARG A 261 -10.29 -2.10 -8.09
N ALA A 262 -11.57 -2.33 -8.32
CA ALA A 262 -12.58 -2.43 -7.27
C ALA A 262 -13.50 -3.64 -7.42
N CYS A 263 -14.00 -4.11 -6.29
CA CYS A 263 -15.07 -5.09 -6.21
C CYS A 263 -16.01 -4.78 -5.04
N ASP A 264 -17.31 -4.97 -5.30
CA ASP A 264 -18.36 -4.95 -4.30
C ASP A 264 -18.67 -6.39 -3.87
N PHE A 265 -18.56 -6.66 -2.58
CA PHE A 265 -18.82 -7.97 -2.00
C PHE A 265 -20.16 -7.93 -1.27
N ALA A 266 -21.14 -8.66 -1.79
CA ALA A 266 -22.48 -8.70 -1.22
C ALA A 266 -22.45 -9.13 0.25
N ALA A 267 -23.09 -8.32 1.09
CA ALA A 267 -23.28 -8.67 2.48
C ALA A 267 -24.36 -9.74 2.63
N GLN A 268 -25.29 -9.90 1.69
CA GLN A 268 -26.32 -10.94 1.74
C GLN A 268 -25.95 -12.15 0.87
N ALA A 269 -26.48 -13.33 1.20
CA ALA A 269 -26.12 -14.57 0.51
C ALA A 269 -26.56 -14.61 -0.97
N ASN A 270 -27.67 -13.93 -1.30
CA ASN A 270 -28.30 -13.98 -2.62
C ASN A 270 -27.98 -12.74 -3.48
N GLY A 271 -26.95 -11.96 -3.14
CA GLY A 271 -26.52 -10.79 -3.91
C GLY A 271 -26.74 -9.45 -3.17
N PHE A 272 -26.78 -8.38 -3.94
CA PHE A 272 -26.94 -6.99 -3.48
C PHE A 272 -28.41 -6.70 -3.17
N GLY A 273 -28.86 -7.08 -1.97
CA GLY A 273 -30.23 -6.81 -1.54
C GLY A 273 -30.36 -5.55 -0.68
N GLY A 274 -31.21 -5.60 0.35
CA GLY A 274 -31.49 -4.47 1.23
C GLY A 274 -30.40 -4.18 2.26
N VAL A 275 -30.66 -3.23 3.16
CA VAL A 275 -29.76 -2.90 4.28
C VAL A 275 -29.41 -4.19 5.05
N ALA A 276 -28.12 -4.50 5.15
CA ALA A 276 -27.66 -5.70 5.84
C ALA A 276 -28.03 -5.66 7.33
N SER A 277 -28.55 -6.76 7.84
CA SER A 277 -28.94 -6.92 9.24
C SER A 277 -28.53 -8.30 9.76
N GLY A 278 -28.55 -8.50 11.07
CA GLY A 278 -28.21 -9.77 11.71
C GLY A 278 -26.88 -10.35 11.19
N GLY A 279 -26.92 -11.63 10.78
CA GLY A 279 -25.75 -12.34 10.27
C GLY A 279 -25.15 -11.76 8.99
N ASP A 280 -25.94 -11.09 8.15
CA ASP A 280 -25.42 -10.43 6.94
C ASP A 280 -24.55 -9.22 7.30
N LYS A 281 -24.98 -8.44 8.30
CA LYS A 281 -24.18 -7.34 8.80
C LYS A 281 -22.89 -7.85 9.47
N THR A 282 -22.99 -8.91 10.26
CA THR A 282 -21.80 -9.57 10.86
C THR A 282 -20.82 -10.05 9.79
N TYR A 283 -21.31 -10.67 8.72
CA TYR A 283 -20.49 -11.11 7.60
C TYR A 283 -19.75 -9.92 6.95
N GLY A 284 -20.47 -8.86 6.59
CA GLY A 284 -19.86 -7.66 6.00
C GLY A 284 -18.85 -6.98 6.92
N THR A 285 -19.14 -6.88 8.22
CA THR A 285 -18.20 -6.32 9.21
C THR A 285 -16.92 -7.15 9.30
N ASN A 286 -17.02 -8.48 9.31
CA ASN A 286 -15.84 -9.34 9.35
C ASN A 286 -15.02 -9.26 8.05
N LEU A 287 -15.69 -9.13 6.90
CA LEU A 287 -15.02 -8.96 5.61
C LEU A 287 -14.29 -7.62 5.52
N ALA A 288 -14.94 -6.52 5.93
CA ALA A 288 -14.30 -5.20 5.98
C ALA A 288 -13.08 -5.22 6.91
N ALA A 289 -13.20 -5.83 8.10
CA ALA A 289 -12.10 -5.99 9.02
C ALA A 289 -10.96 -6.87 8.46
N PHE A 290 -11.26 -7.89 7.66
CA PHE A 290 -10.26 -8.70 6.95
C PHE A 290 -9.47 -7.85 5.96
N PHE A 291 -10.12 -7.05 5.12
CA PHE A 291 -9.41 -6.19 4.18
C PHE A 291 -8.57 -5.11 4.86
N VAL A 292 -9.09 -4.51 5.94
CA VAL A 292 -8.32 -3.53 6.74
C VAL A 292 -7.10 -4.17 7.37
N LYS A 293 -7.23 -5.36 7.98
CA LYS A 293 -6.09 -6.09 8.57
C LYS A 293 -5.02 -6.41 7.52
N ASN A 294 -5.45 -6.77 6.31
CA ASN A 294 -4.57 -7.20 5.22
C ASN A 294 -4.23 -6.08 4.24
N ALA A 295 -4.45 -4.81 4.60
CA ALA A 295 -4.34 -3.70 3.67
C ALA A 295 -2.96 -3.58 3.01
N SER A 296 -1.89 -3.76 3.77
CA SER A 296 -0.51 -3.76 3.25
C SER A 296 -0.18 -5.00 2.42
N ALA A 297 -0.81 -6.14 2.70
CA ALA A 297 -0.61 -7.37 1.93
C ALA A 297 -1.33 -7.29 0.58
N LEU A 298 -2.49 -6.64 0.52
CA LEU A 298 -3.35 -6.59 -0.66
C LEU A 298 -3.27 -5.29 -1.45
N GLY A 299 -2.56 -4.27 -0.95
CA GLY A 299 -2.44 -2.97 -1.60
C GLY A 299 -3.75 -2.19 -1.61
N VAL A 300 -4.46 -2.19 -0.49
CA VAL A 300 -5.78 -1.57 -0.35
C VAL A 300 -5.66 -0.05 -0.38
N LEU A 301 -6.42 0.58 -1.28
CA LEU A 301 -6.59 2.04 -1.32
C LEU A 301 -7.65 2.50 -0.34
N TYR A 302 -8.79 1.82 -0.33
CA TYR A 302 -9.86 2.08 0.64
C TYR A 302 -10.85 0.91 0.73
N VAL A 303 -11.57 0.87 1.85
CA VAL A 303 -12.69 -0.05 2.10
C VAL A 303 -13.89 0.79 2.52
N ILE A 304 -15.07 0.56 1.94
CA ILE A 304 -16.30 1.21 2.37
C ILE A 304 -17.24 0.12 2.90
N TRP A 305 -17.72 0.32 4.12
CA TRP A 305 -18.71 -0.56 4.73
C TRP A 305 -19.62 0.21 5.67
N PHE A 306 -20.91 0.04 5.48
CA PHE A 306 -21.97 0.49 6.36
C PHE A 306 -21.82 1.97 6.75
N ARG A 307 -21.77 2.83 5.72
CA ARG A 307 -21.62 4.29 5.84
C ARG A 307 -20.33 4.74 6.52
N GLN A 308 -19.27 3.94 6.40
CA GLN A 308 -17.93 4.31 6.83
C GLN A 308 -16.93 3.95 5.73
N VAL A 309 -15.87 4.74 5.63
CA VAL A 309 -14.75 4.50 4.72
C VAL A 309 -13.45 4.42 5.52
N TRP A 310 -12.63 3.42 5.20
CA TRP A 310 -11.29 3.26 5.72
C TRP A 310 -10.27 3.56 4.64
N THR A 311 -9.20 4.25 5.00
CA THR A 311 -8.02 4.40 4.14
C THR A 311 -6.75 4.08 4.93
N PRO A 312 -5.67 3.64 4.26
CA PRO A 312 -4.40 3.37 4.94
C PRO A 312 -3.80 4.64 5.57
N ALA A 313 -4.05 5.80 4.98
CA ALA A 313 -3.51 7.08 5.45
C ALA A 313 -4.24 7.62 6.70
N ALA A 314 -5.56 7.47 6.77
CA ALA A 314 -6.39 8.17 7.76
C ALA A 314 -7.18 7.23 8.70
N GLY A 315 -7.37 5.96 8.33
CA GLY A 315 -8.23 5.05 9.08
C GLY A 315 -9.73 5.30 8.82
N TRP A 316 -10.59 4.82 9.73
CA TRP A 316 -12.04 4.85 9.57
C TRP A 316 -12.63 6.26 9.78
N HIS A 317 -13.47 6.66 8.84
CA HIS A 317 -14.20 7.93 8.81
C HIS A 317 -15.65 7.70 8.38
N ALA A 318 -16.52 8.63 8.75
CA ALA A 318 -17.90 8.61 8.26
C ALA A 318 -17.95 8.74 6.73
N TYR A 319 -18.89 8.04 6.12
CA TYR A 319 -19.20 8.12 4.70
C TYR A 319 -20.70 8.43 4.53
N SER A 320 -21.00 9.56 3.91
CA SER A 320 -22.33 10.07 3.62
C SER A 320 -22.58 10.21 2.11
N GLY A 321 -21.88 9.42 1.29
CA GLY A 321 -21.90 9.53 -0.16
C GLY A 321 -23.16 9.00 -0.86
N GLY A 322 -24.08 8.36 -0.14
CA GLY A 322 -25.23 7.70 -0.75
C GLY A 322 -26.48 8.55 -0.91
N ASN A 323 -27.29 8.18 -1.90
CA ASN A 323 -28.60 8.73 -2.24
C ASN A 323 -29.72 8.23 -1.29
N GLY A 324 -29.36 7.73 -0.11
CA GLY A 324 -30.28 7.16 0.87
C GLY A 324 -30.76 5.74 0.54
N ASP A 325 -30.10 5.05 -0.39
CA ASP A 325 -30.37 3.66 -0.76
C ASP A 325 -29.24 2.72 -0.30
N PRO A 326 -29.52 1.41 -0.12
CA PRO A 326 -28.54 0.50 0.47
C PRO A 326 -27.24 0.35 -0.30
N SER A 327 -27.29 0.49 -1.63
CA SER A 327 -26.13 0.33 -2.51
C SER A 327 -25.23 1.56 -2.42
N SER A 328 -25.75 2.76 -2.68
CA SER A 328 -24.93 3.97 -2.60
C SER A 328 -24.44 4.29 -1.18
N ASP A 329 -25.20 3.91 -0.14
CA ASP A 329 -24.77 4.02 1.26
C ASP A 329 -23.84 2.87 1.73
N HIS A 330 -23.56 1.90 0.86
CA HIS A 330 -22.71 0.73 1.16
C HIS A 330 -23.18 -0.06 2.39
N THR A 331 -24.50 -0.18 2.57
CA THR A 331 -25.09 -0.92 3.69
C THR A 331 -25.50 -2.35 3.33
N ASN A 332 -25.47 -2.71 2.05
CA ASN A 332 -25.75 -4.06 1.55
C ASN A 332 -24.51 -4.80 1.00
N HIS A 333 -23.36 -4.12 0.91
CA HIS A 333 -22.09 -4.71 0.45
C HIS A 333 -20.86 -4.02 1.03
N VAL A 334 -19.74 -4.74 1.08
CA VAL A 334 -18.41 -4.19 1.36
C VAL A 334 -17.76 -3.84 0.04
N HIS A 335 -17.41 -2.57 -0.16
CA HIS A 335 -16.63 -2.14 -1.31
C HIS A 335 -15.14 -2.17 -0.97
N LEU A 336 -14.34 -2.72 -1.87
CA LEU A 336 -12.88 -2.75 -1.79
C LEU A 336 -12.29 -2.10 -3.03
N SER A 337 -11.32 -1.20 -2.83
CA SER A 337 -10.46 -0.68 -3.89
C SER A 337 -8.99 -0.98 -3.61
N VAL A 338 -8.23 -1.34 -4.64
CA VAL A 338 -6.79 -1.68 -4.57
C VAL A 338 -5.93 -0.81 -5.51
N TYR A 339 -4.63 -0.72 -5.22
CA TYR A 339 -3.67 0.15 -5.93
C TYR A 339 -3.39 -0.30 -7.37
#